data_AF-A0A0D2WR73-F1
#
_entry.id   AF-A0A0D2WR73-F1
#
_cell.length_a   1.000
_cell.length_b   1.000
_cell.length_c   1.000
_cell.angle_alpha   90.00
_cell.angle_beta   90.00
_cell.angle_gamma   90.00
#
_symmetry.space_group_name_H-M   'P 1'
#
loop_
_entity.id
_entity.type
_entity.pdbx_description
1 polymer ?
#
loop_
_entity_poly.entity_id
_entity_poly.type
_entity_poly.pdbx_seq_one_letter_code
_entity_poly.pdbx_strand_id
1 'polypeptide(L)'
;MTANSTFSPVEVNLDGSPTGGDWAMMILALVNIVVNLIAISYLVYWRTWAPIRAKQLDLLIISTSASFIWLLGTFSATRIIPQTGGMLECAFWSWWVQFVFGALLWISCIILRMYRLYVILIKTQMRMNSMKHPQVWMYTRLAVISVPGLIFFIAMTAIGASYIEPQPTLEGPFMKLCTMDTYAVYGVFAVSVAYMVPCVILIYQLRNIRKFLNEFREAKIAFACIVSCVVVYGVIFVAAWQLRVWGRVLAAMIILFIINVCFWTIVGRTIYGRLFHPEAFLEEFNQNKQKEVSTTPSSKKKGLTTTSSNRKSNAAATTGSSDRGSVETPEAGSHTVIEENFVADITELEMQSETPEIEVVES
;
A
#
# COMPACT_ATOMS: atom_id res chain seq x y z
N MET A 1 -21.80 25.91 -30.19
CA MET A 1 -22.06 26.67 -28.94
C MET A 1 -20.76 27.33 -28.51
N THR A 2 -20.53 28.56 -28.96
CA THR A 2 -19.43 29.41 -28.48
C THR A 2 -19.93 30.12 -27.23
N ALA A 3 -19.87 29.44 -26.09
CA ALA A 3 -20.04 30.12 -24.81
C ALA A 3 -18.88 31.11 -24.69
N ASN A 4 -19.18 32.40 -24.48
CA ASN A 4 -18.20 33.39 -24.05
C ASN A 4 -17.67 32.94 -22.69
N SER A 5 -16.67 32.07 -22.69
CA SER A 5 -15.92 31.70 -21.51
C SER A 5 -15.15 32.95 -21.10
N THR A 6 -15.71 33.71 -20.17
CA THR A 6 -14.99 34.75 -19.45
C THR A 6 -13.78 34.08 -18.80
N PHE A 7 -12.62 34.19 -19.45
CA PHE A 7 -11.36 33.68 -18.92
C PHE A 7 -11.11 34.37 -17.59
N SER A 8 -11.12 33.59 -16.51
CA SER A 8 -10.66 34.10 -15.22
C SER A 8 -9.15 34.33 -15.34
N PRO A 9 -8.66 35.56 -15.13
CA PRO A 9 -7.24 35.85 -15.25
C PRO A 9 -6.46 35.02 -14.23
N VAL A 10 -5.26 34.57 -14.64
CA VAL A 10 -4.39 33.76 -13.81
C VAL A 10 -3.66 34.66 -12.80
N GLU A 11 -3.75 34.32 -11.51
CA GLU A 11 -3.04 35.00 -10.43
C GLU A 11 -1.60 34.48 -10.33
N VAL A 12 -0.65 35.20 -10.94
CA VAL A 12 0.81 34.95 -10.88
C VAL A 12 1.52 36.31 -10.81
N ASN A 13 2.60 36.40 -10.02
CA ASN A 13 3.45 37.60 -9.97
C ASN A 13 4.14 37.81 -11.33
N LEU A 14 4.29 39.04 -11.85
CA LEU A 14 4.85 39.17 -13.22
C LEU A 14 6.29 38.67 -13.36
N ASP A 15 7.06 38.71 -12.28
CA ASP A 15 8.44 38.22 -12.25
C ASP A 15 8.52 36.68 -12.32
N GLY A 16 7.37 36.00 -12.30
CA GLY A 16 7.27 34.54 -12.26
C GLY A 16 7.71 33.96 -10.92
N SER A 17 7.89 34.80 -9.90
CA SER A 17 8.26 34.34 -8.56
C SER A 17 7.08 33.61 -7.89
N PRO A 18 7.36 32.56 -7.09
CA PRO A 18 6.33 31.91 -6.29
C PRO A 18 5.69 32.89 -5.31
N THR A 19 4.38 32.77 -5.09
CA THR A 19 3.68 33.57 -4.08
C THR A 19 4.11 33.14 -2.67
N GLY A 20 3.79 33.95 -1.65
CA GLY A 20 4.08 33.57 -0.26
C GLY A 20 3.45 32.24 0.17
N GLY A 21 2.26 31.92 -0.37
CA GLY A 21 1.60 30.62 -0.16
C GLY A 21 2.34 29.46 -0.83
N ASP A 22 2.87 29.68 -2.03
CA ASP A 22 3.66 28.69 -2.75
C ASP A 22 4.97 28.38 -2.01
N TRP A 23 5.67 29.41 -1.52
CA TRP A 23 6.87 29.26 -0.67
C TRP A 23 6.60 28.47 0.61
N ALA A 24 5.51 28.81 1.32
CA ALA A 24 5.12 28.09 2.53
C ALA A 24 4.86 26.60 2.24
N MET A 25 4.18 26.30 1.12
CA MET A 25 3.92 24.92 0.70
C MET A 25 5.19 24.16 0.32
N MET A 26 6.14 24.78 -0.39
CA MET A 26 7.41 24.15 -0.74
C MET A 26 8.25 23.84 0.51
N ILE A 27 8.35 24.78 1.46
CA ILE A 27 9.07 24.56 2.72
C ILE A 27 8.42 23.44 3.53
N LEU A 28 7.09 23.46 3.66
CA LEU A 28 6.36 22.44 4.40
C LEU A 28 6.55 21.05 3.78
N ALA A 29 6.50 20.95 2.45
CA ALA A 29 6.76 19.70 1.74
C ALA A 29 8.21 19.22 1.91
N LEU A 30 9.19 20.12 1.88
CA LEU A 30 10.60 19.78 2.10
C LEU A 30 10.83 19.22 3.50
N VAL A 31 10.34 19.91 4.54
CA VAL A 31 10.42 19.43 5.93
C VAL A 31 9.76 18.07 6.04
N ASN A 32 8.61 17.88 5.38
CA ASN A 32 7.90 16.62 5.40
C ASN A 32 8.67 15.47 4.75
N ILE A 33 9.29 15.71 3.59
CA ILE A 33 10.14 14.72 2.90
C ILE A 33 11.30 14.33 3.82
N VAL A 34 11.97 15.30 4.44
CA VAL A 34 13.08 15.03 5.37
C VAL A 34 12.63 14.17 6.55
N VAL A 35 11.51 14.53 7.20
CA VAL A 35 10.96 13.78 8.34
C VAL A 35 10.61 12.34 7.95
N ASN A 36 9.96 12.13 6.81
CA ASN A 36 9.60 10.80 6.33
C ASN A 36 10.82 10.00 5.87
N LEU A 37 11.84 10.63 5.29
CA LEU A 37 13.11 9.98 4.96
C LEU A 37 13.83 9.48 6.20
N ILE A 38 13.86 10.27 7.28
CA ILE A 38 14.43 9.84 8.57
C ILE A 38 13.64 8.63 9.10
N ALA A 39 12.31 8.67 9.07
CA ALA A 39 11.47 7.56 9.50
C ALA A 39 11.70 6.28 8.65
N ILE A 40 11.80 6.40 7.33
CA ILE A 40 12.12 5.27 6.44
C ILE A 40 13.51 4.72 6.74
N SER A 41 14.51 5.58 6.90
CA SER A 41 15.89 5.19 7.20
C SER A 41 15.95 4.41 8.52
N TYR A 42 15.21 4.87 9.52
CA TYR A 42 15.06 4.18 10.80
C TYR A 42 14.41 2.79 10.64
N LEU A 43 13.36 2.66 9.83
CA LEU A 43 12.71 1.38 9.56
C LEU A 43 13.61 0.41 8.79
N VAL A 44 14.38 0.91 7.82
CA VAL A 44 15.35 0.10 7.05
C VAL A 44 16.47 -0.41 7.96
N TYR A 45 16.97 0.44 8.85
CA TYR A 45 17.97 0.04 9.84
C TYR A 45 17.47 -1.08 10.76
N TRP A 46 16.20 -1.02 11.19
CA TRP A 46 15.57 -2.04 12.04
C TRP A 46 14.75 -3.09 11.27
N ARG A 47 15.07 -3.36 9.99
CA ARG A 47 14.29 -4.26 9.14
C ARG A 47 14.17 -5.70 9.66
N THR A 48 15.10 -6.14 10.50
CA THR A 48 15.13 -7.48 11.10
C THR A 48 14.13 -7.67 12.25
N TRP A 49 13.54 -6.60 12.78
CA TRP A 49 12.58 -6.69 13.88
C TRP A 49 11.22 -7.21 13.38
N ALA A 50 10.72 -8.30 13.97
CA ALA A 50 9.57 -9.05 13.46
C ALA A 50 8.30 -8.19 13.19
N PRO A 51 7.90 -7.24 14.05
CA PRO A 51 6.76 -6.38 13.76
C PRO A 51 6.94 -5.45 12.55
N ILE A 52 8.17 -5.02 12.25
CA ILE A 52 8.48 -4.23 11.04
C ILE A 52 8.42 -5.14 9.81
N ARG A 53 9.02 -6.34 9.88
CA ARG A 53 9.02 -7.31 8.78
C ARG A 53 7.59 -7.67 8.34
N ALA A 54 6.67 -7.83 9.29
CA ALA A 54 5.26 -8.11 9.02
C ALA A 54 4.55 -7.02 8.19
N LYS A 55 4.98 -5.75 8.30
CA LYS A 55 4.33 -4.59 7.65
C LYS A 55 4.71 -4.37 6.18
N GLN A 56 5.53 -5.24 5.59
CA GLN A 56 5.88 -5.23 4.17
C GLN A 56 6.60 -3.93 3.76
N LEU A 57 7.78 -3.74 4.36
CA LEU A 57 8.55 -2.50 4.24
C LEU A 57 8.79 -2.07 2.78
N ASP A 58 9.03 -3.00 1.86
CA ASP A 58 9.32 -2.69 0.45
C ASP A 58 8.18 -1.93 -0.25
N LEU A 59 6.94 -2.42 -0.11
CA LEU A 59 5.77 -1.75 -0.70
C LEU A 59 5.52 -0.39 -0.06
N LEU A 60 5.87 -0.24 1.22
CA LEU A 60 5.76 1.01 1.93
C LEU A 60 6.77 2.04 1.42
N ILE A 61 8.01 1.64 1.21
CA ILE A 61 9.06 2.49 0.65
C ILE A 61 8.65 2.94 -0.75
N ILE A 62 8.28 2.00 -1.63
CA ILE A 62 7.86 2.31 -3.00
C ILE A 62 6.64 3.24 -3.01
N SER A 63 5.62 2.94 -2.20
CA SER A 63 4.44 3.80 -2.07
C SER A 63 4.81 5.20 -1.58
N THR A 64 5.71 5.33 -0.61
CA THR A 64 6.08 6.63 -0.07
C THR A 64 6.91 7.43 -1.08
N SER A 65 7.84 6.79 -1.78
CA SER A 65 8.60 7.40 -2.88
C SER A 65 7.68 7.86 -4.01
N ALA A 66 6.74 7.01 -4.46
CA ALA A 66 5.73 7.37 -5.45
C ALA A 66 4.92 8.59 -5.00
N SER A 67 4.57 8.67 -3.72
CA SER A 67 3.80 9.78 -3.20
C SER A 67 4.56 11.12 -3.21
N PHE A 68 5.87 11.12 -2.97
CA PHE A 68 6.70 12.33 -3.13
C PHE A 68 6.87 12.73 -4.59
N ILE A 69 7.01 11.75 -5.48
CA ILE A 69 7.03 12.00 -6.93
C ILE A 69 5.70 12.61 -7.39
N TRP A 70 4.57 12.13 -6.85
CA TRP A 70 3.26 12.70 -7.12
C TRP A 70 3.14 14.15 -6.65
N LEU A 71 3.62 14.45 -5.44
CA LEU A 71 3.63 15.81 -4.90
C LEU A 71 4.52 16.74 -5.75
N LEU A 72 5.70 16.27 -6.14
CA LEU A 72 6.62 17.02 -7.01
C LEU A 72 6.00 17.28 -8.39
N GLY A 73 5.40 16.27 -9.00
CA GLY A 73 4.67 16.42 -10.25
C GLY A 73 3.51 17.41 -10.11
N THR A 74 2.79 17.38 -8.99
CA THR A 74 1.73 18.35 -8.68
C THR A 74 2.29 19.77 -8.55
N PHE A 75 3.44 19.97 -7.90
CA PHE A 75 4.07 21.29 -7.83
C PHE A 75 4.43 21.84 -9.20
N SER A 76 4.93 20.99 -10.10
CA SER A 76 5.21 21.38 -11.47
C SER A 76 3.93 21.68 -12.27
N ALA A 77 2.93 20.80 -12.21
CA ALA A 77 1.68 20.94 -12.98
C ALA A 77 0.79 22.08 -12.48
N THR A 78 0.77 22.34 -11.17
CA THR A 78 0.03 23.48 -10.60
C THR A 78 0.77 24.79 -10.76
N ARG A 79 2.08 24.78 -11.09
CA ARG A 79 2.94 25.98 -11.21
C ARG A 79 3.32 26.59 -9.86
N ILE A 80 3.38 25.78 -8.81
CA ILE A 80 4.01 26.17 -7.53
C ILE A 80 5.52 26.33 -7.76
N ILE A 81 6.11 25.48 -8.60
CA ILE A 81 7.48 25.63 -9.09
C ILE A 81 7.42 26.38 -10.43
N PRO A 82 8.26 27.41 -10.65
CA PRO A 82 8.29 28.16 -11.90
C PRO A 82 8.70 27.26 -13.07
N GLN A 83 7.94 27.33 -14.17
CA GLN A 83 8.15 26.51 -15.36
C GLN A 83 9.22 27.14 -16.27
N THR A 84 10.50 26.91 -15.97
CA THR A 84 11.64 27.33 -16.81
C THR A 84 12.44 26.14 -17.34
N GLY A 85 13.01 26.26 -18.55
CA GLY A 85 13.83 25.21 -19.16
C GLY A 85 13.08 23.87 -19.32
N GLY A 86 13.66 22.78 -18.81
CA GLY A 86 13.06 21.43 -18.87
C GLY A 86 11.75 21.27 -18.09
N MET A 87 11.34 22.26 -17.28
CA MET A 87 10.02 22.29 -16.65
C MET A 87 8.89 22.65 -17.63
N LEU A 88 9.23 23.10 -18.86
CA LEU A 88 8.26 23.39 -19.92
C LEU A 88 7.77 22.13 -20.66
N GLU A 89 8.35 20.96 -20.40
CA GLU A 89 7.90 19.69 -20.96
C GLU A 89 6.62 19.23 -20.25
N CYS A 90 5.49 19.84 -20.63
CA CYS A 90 4.20 19.66 -19.97
C CYS A 90 3.78 18.20 -19.88
N ALA A 91 3.97 17.44 -20.97
CA ALA A 91 3.61 16.03 -21.04
C ALA A 91 4.43 15.18 -20.05
N PHE A 92 5.73 15.47 -19.90
CA PHE A 92 6.60 14.75 -18.97
C PHE A 92 6.16 14.95 -17.51
N TRP A 93 6.02 16.20 -17.08
CA TRP A 93 5.67 16.49 -15.69
C TRP A 93 4.24 16.07 -15.32
N SER A 94 3.31 16.29 -16.24
CA SER A 94 1.89 15.96 -16.05
C SER A 94 1.63 14.46 -16.13
N TRP A 95 1.97 13.80 -17.23
CA TRP A 95 1.58 12.41 -17.44
C TRP A 95 2.53 11.45 -16.73
N TRP A 96 3.84 11.68 -16.83
CA TRP A 96 4.82 10.72 -16.36
C TRP A 96 5.15 10.90 -14.88
N VAL A 97 5.62 12.08 -14.50
CA VAL A 97 6.03 12.34 -13.10
C VAL A 97 4.80 12.32 -12.19
N GLN A 98 3.81 13.17 -12.45
CA GLN A 98 2.67 13.31 -11.55
C GLN A 98 1.76 12.07 -11.54
N PHE A 99 1.35 11.57 -12.70
CA PHE A 99 0.35 10.49 -12.75
C PHE A 99 0.96 9.09 -12.80
N VAL A 100 1.86 8.77 -13.74
CA VAL A 100 2.40 7.39 -13.88
C VAL A 100 3.26 6.98 -12.68
N PHE A 101 4.35 7.71 -12.41
CA PHE A 101 5.28 7.38 -11.33
C PHE A 101 4.77 7.85 -9.97
N GLY A 102 3.89 8.83 -9.96
CA GLY A 102 3.28 9.37 -8.76
C GLY A 102 1.99 8.64 -8.38
N ALA A 103 0.86 9.20 -8.81
CA ALA A 103 -0.48 8.79 -8.36
C ALA A 103 -0.82 7.32 -8.65
N LEU A 104 -0.53 6.83 -9.87
CA LEU A 104 -0.84 5.47 -10.33
C LEU A 104 -0.02 4.43 -9.57
N LEU A 105 1.28 4.66 -9.41
CA LEU A 105 2.15 3.76 -8.65
C LEU A 105 1.72 3.75 -7.18
N TRP A 106 1.43 4.92 -6.59
CA TRP A 106 0.94 5.04 -5.22
C TRP A 106 -0.36 4.25 -4.99
N ILE A 107 -1.40 4.47 -5.80
CA ILE A 107 -2.68 3.77 -5.64
C ILE A 107 -2.54 2.26 -5.90
N SER A 108 -1.72 1.87 -6.88
CA SER A 108 -1.43 0.46 -7.18
C SER A 108 -0.74 -0.24 -6.00
N CYS A 109 0.19 0.42 -5.31
CA CYS A 109 0.80 -0.10 -4.08
C CYS A 109 -0.23 -0.28 -2.95
N ILE A 110 -1.15 0.67 -2.76
CA ILE A 110 -2.22 0.54 -1.75
C ILE A 110 -3.17 -0.63 -2.09
N ILE A 111 -3.59 -0.78 -3.35
CA ILE A 111 -4.43 -1.90 -3.81
C ILE A 111 -3.70 -3.22 -3.56
N LEU A 112 -2.42 -3.31 -3.94
CA LEU A 112 -1.64 -4.54 -3.78
C LEU A 112 -1.47 -4.91 -2.30
N ARG A 113 -1.29 -3.92 -1.43
CA ARG A 113 -1.24 -4.13 0.02
C ARG A 113 -2.58 -4.68 0.55
N MET A 114 -3.71 -4.09 0.17
CA MET A 114 -5.04 -4.59 0.56
C MET A 114 -5.30 -5.99 -0.01
N TYR A 115 -4.86 -6.25 -1.25
CA TYR A 115 -4.98 -7.54 -1.89
C TYR A 115 -4.16 -8.62 -1.16
N ARG A 116 -2.92 -8.31 -0.76
CA ARG A 116 -2.08 -9.23 0.01
C ARG A 116 -2.71 -9.55 1.37
N LEU A 117 -3.24 -8.54 2.05
CA LEU A 117 -4.00 -8.74 3.30
C LEU A 117 -5.20 -9.67 3.10
N TYR A 118 -5.94 -9.47 2.01
CA TYR A 118 -7.04 -10.36 1.63
C TYR A 118 -6.58 -11.80 1.40
N VAL A 119 -5.48 -12.01 0.66
CA VAL A 119 -4.95 -13.36 0.38
C VAL A 119 -4.50 -14.05 1.66
N ILE A 120 -3.76 -13.36 2.54
CA ILE A 120 -3.24 -13.93 3.79
C ILE A 120 -4.39 -14.35 4.71
N LEU A 121 -5.41 -13.50 4.88
CA LEU A 121 -6.46 -13.73 5.88
C LEU A 121 -7.59 -14.64 5.39
N ILE A 122 -7.96 -14.58 4.11
CA ILE A 122 -9.12 -15.34 3.59
C ILE A 122 -8.68 -16.59 2.84
N LYS A 123 -7.61 -16.49 2.05
CA LYS A 123 -7.13 -17.60 1.22
C LYS A 123 -5.89 -18.23 1.83
N THR A 124 -5.98 -18.64 3.09
CA THR A 124 -4.93 -19.37 3.82
C THR A 124 -4.40 -20.60 3.07
N GLN A 125 -5.20 -21.17 2.16
CA GLN A 125 -4.79 -22.29 1.30
C GLN A 125 -3.84 -21.90 0.15
N MET A 126 -3.76 -20.63 -0.23
CA MET A 126 -2.71 -20.16 -1.16
C MET A 126 -1.41 -19.96 -0.38
N ARG A 127 -0.84 -21.06 0.09
CA ARG A 127 0.44 -21.06 0.79
C ARG A 127 1.49 -20.53 -0.17
N MET A 128 2.08 -19.37 0.16
CA MET A 128 3.16 -18.76 -0.63
C MET A 128 4.39 -19.67 -0.77
N ASN A 129 4.46 -20.77 0.00
CA ASN A 129 5.52 -21.80 -0.08
C ASN A 129 5.74 -22.37 -1.47
N SER A 130 4.77 -22.33 -2.38
CA SER A 130 4.98 -22.91 -3.71
C SER A 130 5.80 -22.01 -4.66
N MET A 131 6.12 -20.78 -4.28
CA MET A 131 6.82 -19.84 -5.18
C MET A 131 8.28 -19.65 -4.76
N LYS A 132 9.19 -20.03 -5.66
CA LYS A 132 10.64 -19.89 -5.47
C LYS A 132 11.10 -18.44 -5.24
N HIS A 133 10.34 -17.45 -5.72
CA HIS A 133 10.68 -16.02 -5.62
C HIS A 133 9.45 -15.14 -5.29
N PRO A 134 9.11 -14.93 -4.00
CA PRO A 134 7.93 -14.16 -3.59
C PRO A 134 8.00 -12.67 -4.00
N GLN A 135 9.21 -12.10 -4.07
CA GLN A 135 9.42 -10.70 -4.49
C GLN A 135 9.03 -10.50 -5.96
N VAL A 136 9.50 -11.37 -6.86
CA VAL A 136 9.18 -11.27 -8.30
C VAL A 136 7.67 -11.33 -8.51
N TRP A 137 6.99 -12.26 -7.84
CA TRP A 137 5.54 -12.39 -7.92
C TRP A 137 4.79 -11.11 -7.48
N MET A 138 5.27 -10.46 -6.42
CA MET A 138 4.70 -9.20 -5.93
C MET A 138 4.87 -8.09 -6.98
N TYR A 139 6.08 -7.92 -7.53
CA TYR A 139 6.35 -6.89 -8.55
C TYR A 139 5.63 -7.15 -9.86
N THR A 140 5.48 -8.41 -10.29
CA THR A 140 4.68 -8.75 -11.47
C THR A 140 3.23 -8.33 -11.30
N ARG A 141 2.62 -8.52 -10.13
CA ARG A 141 1.25 -8.09 -9.87
C ARG A 141 1.11 -6.58 -9.80
N LEU A 142 2.08 -5.90 -9.20
CA LEU A 142 2.13 -4.43 -9.21
C LEU A 142 2.13 -3.90 -10.65
N ALA A 143 2.96 -4.49 -11.51
CA ALA A 143 3.02 -4.14 -12.93
C ALA A 143 1.67 -4.40 -13.61
N VAL A 144 1.09 -5.61 -13.46
CA VAL A 144 -0.22 -5.97 -14.07
C VAL A 144 -1.33 -5.01 -13.65
N ILE A 145 -1.41 -4.63 -12.37
CA ILE A 145 -2.40 -3.67 -11.87
C ILE A 145 -2.19 -2.28 -12.48
N SER A 146 -0.94 -1.91 -12.78
CA SER A 146 -0.60 -0.60 -13.35
C SER A 146 -0.81 -0.52 -14.88
N VAL A 147 -0.84 -1.65 -15.59
CA VAL A 147 -0.92 -1.69 -17.07
C VAL A 147 -2.09 -0.87 -17.64
N PRO A 148 -3.34 -0.97 -17.16
CA PRO A 148 -4.45 -0.20 -17.73
C PRO A 148 -4.23 1.32 -17.64
N GLY A 149 -3.75 1.80 -16.49
CA GLY A 149 -3.38 3.21 -16.31
C GLY A 149 -2.22 3.62 -17.22
N LEU A 150 -1.18 2.80 -17.33
CA LEU A 150 -0.04 3.06 -18.22
C LEU A 150 -0.47 3.22 -19.68
N ILE A 151 -1.31 2.31 -20.18
CA ILE A 151 -1.83 2.38 -21.56
C ILE A 151 -2.58 3.70 -21.78
N PHE A 152 -3.42 4.10 -20.83
CA PHE A 152 -4.15 5.36 -20.88
C PHE A 152 -3.20 6.58 -20.94
N PHE A 153 -2.19 6.65 -20.09
CA PHE A 153 -1.26 7.78 -20.06
C PHE A 153 -0.35 7.84 -21.30
N ILE A 154 0.03 6.68 -21.86
CA ILE A 154 0.74 6.62 -23.14
C ILE A 154 -0.14 7.18 -24.26
N ALA A 155 -1.43 6.80 -24.31
CA ALA A 155 -2.36 7.31 -25.31
C ALA A 155 -2.55 8.84 -25.18
N MET A 156 -2.73 9.35 -23.95
CA MET A 156 -2.86 10.81 -23.73
C MET A 156 -1.60 11.59 -24.11
N THR A 157 -0.42 11.01 -23.85
CA THR A 157 0.85 11.60 -24.31
C THR A 157 0.94 11.61 -25.83
N ALA A 158 0.57 10.51 -26.50
CA ALA A 158 0.65 10.37 -27.96
C ALA A 158 -0.31 11.32 -28.71
N ILE A 159 -1.47 11.62 -28.13
CA ILE A 159 -2.45 12.55 -28.70
C ILE A 159 -2.05 14.02 -28.47
N GLY A 160 -1.08 14.29 -27.58
CA GLY A 160 -0.69 15.67 -27.25
C GLY A 160 -1.70 16.37 -26.34
N ALA A 161 -2.36 15.63 -25.45
CA ALA A 161 -3.41 16.14 -24.55
C ALA A 161 -2.93 17.17 -23.51
N SER A 162 -1.63 17.46 -23.47
CA SER A 162 -1.03 18.56 -22.72
C SER A 162 -0.26 19.45 -23.67
N TYR A 163 -0.60 20.72 -23.68
CA TYR A 163 -0.01 21.70 -24.56
C TYR A 163 0.27 23.00 -23.81
N ILE A 164 1.13 23.82 -24.40
CA ILE A 164 1.47 25.15 -23.87
C ILE A 164 0.45 26.14 -24.41
N GLU A 165 -0.30 26.78 -23.52
CA GLU A 165 -1.26 27.82 -23.87
C GLU A 165 -0.80 29.17 -23.30
N PRO A 166 -0.70 30.23 -24.12
CA PRO A 166 -0.45 31.57 -23.61
C PRO A 166 -1.70 32.10 -22.89
N GLN A 167 -1.62 32.34 -21.58
CA GLN A 167 -2.71 32.98 -20.83
C GLN A 167 -2.38 34.43 -20.52
N PRO A 168 -3.39 35.33 -20.55
CA PRO A 168 -3.22 36.70 -20.10
C PRO A 168 -3.02 36.74 -18.59
N THR A 169 -2.02 37.48 -18.13
CA THR A 169 -1.85 37.82 -16.72
C THR A 169 -2.63 39.09 -16.39
N LEU A 170 -2.91 39.32 -15.09
CA LEU A 170 -3.57 40.54 -14.61
C LEU A 170 -2.85 41.83 -15.05
N GLU A 171 -1.55 41.73 -15.33
CA GLU A 171 -0.69 42.89 -15.61
C GLU A 171 -0.40 43.08 -17.11
N GLY A 172 -1.00 42.25 -17.98
CA GLY A 172 -0.94 42.41 -19.44
C GLY A 172 0.00 41.48 -20.23
N PRO A 173 1.16 40.98 -19.72
CA PRO A 173 1.97 40.06 -20.51
C PRO A 173 1.34 38.66 -20.56
N PHE A 174 1.53 37.97 -21.70
CA PHE A 174 1.14 36.57 -21.85
C PHE A 174 2.21 35.66 -21.25
N MET A 175 1.80 34.75 -20.36
CA MET A 175 2.67 33.68 -19.87
C MET A 175 2.31 32.36 -20.54
N LYS A 176 3.34 31.63 -20.97
CA LYS A 176 3.22 30.27 -21.51
C LYS A 176 2.98 29.30 -20.36
N LEU A 177 1.83 28.63 -20.34
CA LEU A 177 1.45 27.75 -19.24
C LEU A 177 1.09 26.38 -19.77
N CYS A 178 1.52 25.35 -19.04
CA CYS A 178 1.06 23.99 -19.31
C CYS A 178 -0.42 23.86 -18.95
N THR A 179 -1.21 23.43 -19.93
CA THR A 179 -2.64 23.15 -19.75
C THR A 179 -2.93 21.72 -20.20
N MET A 180 -4.00 21.15 -19.65
CA MET A 180 -4.52 19.85 -20.06
C MET A 180 -5.86 20.05 -20.73
N ASP A 181 -6.09 19.32 -21.81
CA ASP A 181 -7.40 19.26 -22.43
C ASP A 181 -8.47 18.76 -21.45
N THR A 182 -9.69 19.30 -21.58
CA THR A 182 -10.80 18.94 -20.68
C THR A 182 -11.15 17.45 -20.75
N TYR A 183 -11.11 16.83 -21.93
CA TYR A 183 -11.37 15.39 -22.08
C TYR A 183 -10.30 14.54 -21.36
N ALA A 184 -9.06 15.03 -21.31
CA ALA A 184 -7.97 14.35 -20.64
C ALA A 184 -8.15 14.39 -19.12
N VAL A 185 -8.58 15.54 -18.58
CA VAL A 185 -8.96 15.69 -17.16
C VAL A 185 -10.09 14.72 -16.79
N TYR A 186 -11.15 14.64 -17.60
CA TYR A 186 -12.23 13.67 -17.37
C TYR A 186 -11.75 12.22 -17.49
N GLY A 187 -10.84 11.93 -18.41
CA GLY A 187 -10.24 10.62 -18.56
C GLY A 187 -9.42 10.20 -17.32
N VAL A 188 -8.60 11.11 -16.77
CA VAL A 188 -7.88 10.88 -15.50
C VAL A 188 -8.84 10.59 -14.37
N PHE A 189 -9.92 11.37 -14.25
CA PHE A 189 -10.94 11.15 -13.24
C PHE A 189 -11.62 9.78 -13.40
N ALA A 190 -12.01 9.42 -14.61
CA ALA A 190 -12.62 8.12 -14.92
C ALA A 190 -11.68 6.95 -14.59
N VAL A 191 -10.40 7.04 -14.96
CA VAL A 191 -9.38 6.04 -14.60
C VAL A 191 -9.24 5.97 -13.07
N SER A 192 -9.18 7.10 -12.38
CA SER A 192 -9.07 7.14 -10.92
C SER A 192 -10.25 6.45 -10.24
N VAL A 193 -11.48 6.70 -10.71
CA VAL A 193 -12.69 6.02 -10.24
C VAL A 193 -12.64 4.52 -10.56
N ALA A 194 -12.13 4.10 -11.72
CA ALA A 194 -11.96 2.69 -12.05
C ALA A 194 -11.01 1.97 -11.07
N TYR A 195 -9.93 2.62 -10.64
CA TYR A 195 -9.02 2.10 -9.60
C TYR A 195 -9.65 2.07 -8.19
N MET A 196 -10.74 2.80 -7.95
CA MET A 196 -11.49 2.73 -6.68
C MET A 196 -12.35 1.47 -6.57
N VAL A 197 -12.79 0.91 -7.69
CA VAL A 197 -13.61 -0.32 -7.70
C VAL A 197 -12.91 -1.49 -7.00
N PRO A 198 -11.66 -1.88 -7.32
CA PRO A 198 -10.98 -2.96 -6.60
C PRO A 198 -10.76 -2.62 -5.12
N CYS A 199 -10.49 -1.36 -4.76
CA CYS A 199 -10.40 -0.95 -3.35
C CYS A 199 -11.71 -1.23 -2.59
N VAL A 200 -12.85 -0.81 -3.15
CA VAL A 200 -14.18 -1.04 -2.54
C VAL A 200 -14.45 -2.54 -2.39
N ILE A 201 -14.18 -3.33 -3.43
CA ILE A 201 -14.36 -4.79 -3.39
C ILE A 201 -13.50 -5.42 -2.29
N LEU A 202 -12.22 -5.05 -2.21
CA LEU A 202 -11.29 -5.59 -1.21
C LEU A 202 -11.70 -5.19 0.21
N ILE A 203 -12.09 -3.94 0.44
CA ILE A 203 -12.56 -3.48 1.75
C ILE A 203 -13.84 -4.20 2.17
N TYR A 204 -14.77 -4.40 1.23
CA TYR A 204 -15.99 -5.14 1.48
C TYR A 204 -15.69 -6.59 1.86
N GLN A 205 -14.75 -7.24 1.17
CA GLN A 205 -14.33 -8.61 1.51
C GLN A 205 -13.61 -8.69 2.86
N LEU A 206 -12.80 -7.67 3.19
CA LEU A 206 -12.07 -7.60 4.46
C LEU A 206 -12.95 -7.25 5.66
N ARG A 207 -14.19 -6.77 5.47
CA ARG A 207 -15.06 -6.25 6.55
C ARG A 207 -15.38 -7.28 7.64
N ASN A 208 -15.39 -8.57 7.30
CA ASN A 208 -15.80 -9.63 8.22
C ASN A 208 -14.63 -10.21 9.04
N ILE A 209 -13.41 -9.77 8.76
CA ILE A 209 -12.22 -10.30 9.43
C ILE A 209 -12.04 -9.53 10.74
N ARG A 210 -12.49 -10.13 11.85
CA ARG A 210 -12.51 -9.47 13.16
C ARG A 210 -11.09 -9.24 13.68
N LYS A 211 -10.79 -7.97 13.95
CA LYS A 211 -9.76 -7.43 14.86
C LYS A 211 -8.30 -7.81 14.64
N PHE A 212 -7.99 -8.73 13.73
CA PHE A 212 -6.62 -9.16 13.54
C PHE A 212 -5.78 -8.00 12.98
N LEU A 213 -4.82 -7.53 13.78
CA LEU A 213 -3.74 -6.58 13.47
C LEU A 213 -4.02 -5.08 13.30
N ASN A 214 -5.19 -4.53 13.62
CA ASN A 214 -5.48 -3.10 13.36
C ASN A 214 -5.35 -2.68 11.87
N GLU A 215 -4.99 -3.63 10.98
CA GLU A 215 -4.70 -3.40 9.57
C GLU A 215 -5.96 -3.11 8.78
N PHE A 216 -7.10 -3.67 9.17
CA PHE A 216 -8.38 -3.27 8.60
C PHE A 216 -8.73 -1.80 8.92
N ARG A 217 -8.33 -1.30 10.10
CA ARG A 217 -8.51 0.12 10.44
C ARG A 217 -7.60 1.00 9.57
N GLU A 218 -6.34 0.59 9.42
CA GLU A 218 -5.37 1.26 8.53
C GLU A 218 -5.88 1.30 7.07
N ALA A 219 -6.39 0.18 6.56
CA ALA A 219 -6.93 0.08 5.20
C ALA A 219 -8.16 0.98 4.99
N LYS A 220 -9.07 1.07 5.97
CA LYS A 220 -10.21 1.98 5.91
C LYS A 220 -9.80 3.46 5.90
N ILE A 221 -8.81 3.83 6.71
CA ILE A 221 -8.28 5.19 6.74
C ILE A 221 -7.63 5.51 5.38
N ALA A 222 -6.78 4.62 4.85
CA ALA A 222 -6.17 4.80 3.54
C ALA A 222 -7.22 4.95 2.44
N PHE A 223 -8.28 4.14 2.46
CA PHE A 223 -9.38 4.27 1.51
C PHE A 223 -10.12 5.60 1.62
N ALA A 224 -10.45 6.03 2.85
CA ALA A 224 -11.08 7.31 3.09
C ALA A 224 -10.22 8.47 2.57
N CYS A 225 -8.89 8.39 2.75
CA CYS A 225 -7.94 9.34 2.17
C CYS A 225 -7.98 9.33 0.64
N ILE A 226 -8.02 8.18 -0.02
CA ILE A 226 -8.09 8.11 -1.50
C ILE A 226 -9.42 8.70 -2.00
N VAL A 227 -10.57 8.32 -1.42
CA VAL A 227 -11.88 8.89 -1.78
C VAL A 227 -11.85 10.42 -1.65
N SER A 228 -11.36 10.91 -0.51
CA SER A 228 -11.27 12.35 -0.23
C SER A 228 -10.37 13.06 -1.23
N CYS A 229 -9.25 12.42 -1.60
CA CYS A 229 -8.34 12.94 -2.63
C CYS A 229 -9.06 13.08 -3.97
N VAL A 230 -9.66 11.99 -4.47
CA VAL A 230 -10.28 11.95 -5.80
C VAL A 230 -11.41 12.98 -5.89
N VAL A 231 -12.23 13.11 -4.85
CA VAL A 231 -13.33 14.08 -4.81
C VAL A 231 -12.79 15.51 -4.81
N VAL A 232 -11.94 15.87 -3.86
CA VAL A 232 -11.48 17.26 -3.72
C VAL A 232 -10.59 17.68 -4.89
N TYR A 233 -9.65 16.82 -5.29
CA TYR A 233 -8.77 17.08 -6.43
C TYR A 233 -9.57 17.15 -7.73
N GLY A 234 -10.55 16.26 -7.92
CA GLY A 234 -11.47 16.31 -9.05
C GLY A 234 -12.26 17.61 -9.11
N VAL A 235 -12.82 18.07 -7.97
CA VAL A 235 -13.54 19.35 -7.89
C VAL A 235 -12.63 20.53 -8.22
N ILE A 236 -11.40 20.57 -7.68
CA ILE A 236 -10.45 21.65 -7.96
C ILE A 236 -10.19 21.75 -9.46
N PHE A 237 -9.90 20.63 -10.12
CA PHE A 237 -9.56 20.61 -11.55
C PHE A 237 -10.76 20.88 -12.46
N VAL A 238 -11.92 20.29 -12.18
CA VAL A 238 -13.14 20.49 -12.99
C VAL A 238 -13.67 21.92 -12.85
N ALA A 239 -13.57 22.52 -11.66
CA ALA A 239 -13.98 23.91 -11.44
C ALA A 239 -12.91 24.95 -11.84
N ALA A 240 -11.79 24.50 -12.42
CA ALA A 240 -10.65 25.33 -12.79
C ALA A 240 -10.06 26.15 -11.62
N TRP A 241 -10.22 25.70 -10.38
CA TRP A 241 -9.72 26.42 -9.19
C TRP A 241 -8.20 26.41 -9.09
N GLN A 242 -7.52 25.47 -9.75
CA GLN A 242 -6.06 25.45 -9.91
C GLN A 242 -5.51 26.66 -10.68
N LEU A 243 -6.36 27.46 -11.31
CA LEU A 243 -5.96 28.74 -11.91
C LEU A 243 -5.75 29.84 -10.85
N ARG A 244 -6.35 29.70 -9.66
CA ARG A 244 -6.23 30.62 -8.53
C ARG A 244 -5.18 30.15 -7.54
N VAL A 245 -4.49 31.08 -6.86
CA VAL A 245 -3.40 30.75 -5.92
C VAL A 245 -3.88 29.78 -4.83
N TRP A 246 -5.02 30.08 -4.21
CA TRP A 246 -5.57 29.27 -3.12
C TRP A 246 -5.93 27.84 -3.57
N GLY A 247 -6.40 27.66 -4.81
CA GLY A 247 -6.77 26.34 -5.33
C GLY A 247 -5.55 25.46 -5.58
N ARG A 248 -4.45 26.04 -6.07
CA ARG A 248 -3.15 25.36 -6.22
C ARG A 248 -2.59 24.92 -4.87
N VAL A 249 -2.55 25.83 -3.91
CA VAL A 249 -2.08 25.58 -2.54
C VAL A 249 -2.93 24.50 -1.88
N LEU A 250 -4.26 24.56 -2.02
CA LEU A 250 -5.18 23.56 -1.48
C LEU A 250 -4.96 22.17 -2.10
N ALA A 251 -4.76 22.09 -3.42
CA ALA A 251 -4.48 20.83 -4.13
C ALA A 251 -3.19 20.16 -3.63
N ALA A 252 -2.12 20.94 -3.46
CA ALA A 252 -0.88 20.44 -2.89
C ALA A 252 -1.02 20.04 -1.42
N MET A 253 -1.72 20.86 -0.63
CA MET A 253 -1.92 20.62 0.80
C MET A 253 -2.69 19.34 1.07
N ILE A 254 -3.73 19.04 0.28
CA ILE A 254 -4.49 17.80 0.47
C ILE A 254 -3.67 16.56 0.13
N ILE A 255 -2.86 16.61 -0.93
CA ILE A 255 -1.93 15.51 -1.26
C ILE A 255 -0.95 15.32 -0.11
N LEU A 256 -0.30 16.39 0.34
CA LEU A 256 0.64 16.33 1.45
C LEU A 256 -0.01 15.75 2.72
N PHE A 257 -1.22 16.20 3.07
CA PHE A 257 -1.97 15.71 4.21
C PHE A 257 -2.25 14.21 4.10
N ILE A 258 -2.76 13.75 2.95
CA ILE A 258 -3.08 12.34 2.70
C ILE A 258 -1.84 11.46 2.79
N ILE A 259 -0.73 11.88 2.18
CA ILE A 259 0.54 11.15 2.24
C ILE A 259 0.96 10.93 3.68
N ASN A 260 0.87 11.97 4.50
CA ASN A 260 1.23 11.90 5.92
C ASN A 260 0.28 11.04 6.73
N VAL A 261 -1.03 11.22 6.56
CA VAL A 261 -2.01 10.41 7.28
C VAL A 261 -1.83 8.94 6.93
N CYS A 262 -1.68 8.59 5.66
CA CYS A 262 -1.44 7.21 5.23
C CYS A 262 -0.13 6.66 5.79
N PHE A 263 0.99 7.39 5.64
CA PHE A 263 2.30 6.96 6.12
C PHE A 263 2.32 6.74 7.64
N TRP A 264 1.93 7.76 8.41
CA TRP A 264 1.98 7.72 9.87
C TRP A 264 0.93 6.79 10.49
N THR A 265 -0.21 6.59 9.85
CA THR A 265 -1.20 5.60 10.32
C THR A 265 -0.65 4.18 10.21
N ILE A 266 0.15 3.90 9.18
CA ILE A 266 0.75 2.59 8.93
C ILE A 266 1.99 2.36 9.81
N VAL A 267 2.87 3.36 9.88
CA VAL A 267 4.22 3.22 10.46
C VAL A 267 4.29 3.72 11.90
N GLY A 268 3.51 4.74 12.24
CA GLY A 268 3.69 5.51 13.47
C GLY A 268 3.60 4.65 14.73
N ARG A 269 2.66 3.69 14.75
CA ARG A 269 2.54 2.75 15.88
C ARG A 269 3.79 1.87 16.04
N THR A 270 4.36 1.39 14.93
CA THR A 270 5.53 0.51 14.94
C THR A 270 6.79 1.26 15.36
N ILE A 271 6.99 2.48 14.86
CA ILE A 271 8.12 3.34 15.28
C ILE A 271 7.99 3.68 16.77
N TYR A 272 6.81 4.11 17.22
CA TYR A 272 6.58 4.44 18.62
C TYR A 272 6.81 3.24 19.54
N GLY A 273 6.27 2.07 19.18
CA GLY A 273 6.47 0.82 19.92
C GLY A 273 7.94 0.44 20.04
N ARG A 274 8.72 0.59 18.97
CA ARG A 274 10.16 0.29 18.99
C ARG A 274 10.97 1.27 19.82
N LEU A 275 10.66 2.57 19.75
CA LEU A 275 11.43 3.61 20.43
C LEU A 275 11.21 3.63 21.95
N PHE A 276 9.97 3.45 22.41
CA PHE A 276 9.64 3.66 23.82
C PHE A 276 9.48 2.35 24.61
N HIS A 277 8.91 1.31 24.01
CA HIS A 277 8.58 0.05 24.73
C HIS A 277 8.78 -1.19 23.85
N PRO A 278 10.03 -1.47 23.41
CA PRO A 278 10.29 -2.53 22.44
C PRO A 278 9.84 -3.92 22.91
N GLU A 279 10.02 -4.23 24.20
CA GLU A 279 9.68 -5.53 24.77
C GLU A 279 8.16 -5.71 24.92
N ALA A 280 7.47 -4.74 25.52
CA ALA A 280 6.02 -4.78 25.67
C ALA A 280 5.30 -4.84 24.32
N PHE A 281 5.81 -4.14 23.31
CA PHE A 281 5.26 -4.19 21.96
C PHE A 281 5.48 -5.55 21.29
N LEU A 282 6.65 -6.16 21.48
CA LEU A 282 6.96 -7.49 20.98
C LEU A 282 6.10 -8.56 21.66
N GLU A 283 5.87 -8.42 22.97
CA GLU A 283 4.97 -9.30 23.72
C GLU A 283 3.52 -9.16 23.23
N GLU A 284 3.01 -7.94 23.06
CA GLU A 284 1.66 -7.71 22.50
C GLU A 284 1.54 -8.34 21.10
N PHE A 285 2.57 -8.20 20.27
CA PHE A 285 2.63 -8.81 18.95
C PHE A 285 2.58 -10.34 19.00
N ASN A 286 3.37 -10.96 19.87
CA ASN A 286 3.42 -12.42 20.04
C ASN A 286 2.11 -12.97 20.63
N GLN A 287 1.52 -12.30 21.62
CA GLN A 287 0.24 -12.69 22.21
C GLN A 287 -0.89 -12.61 21.17
N ASN A 288 -0.89 -11.59 20.30
CA ASN A 288 -1.87 -11.46 19.23
C ASN A 288 -1.70 -12.59 18.18
N LYS A 289 -0.46 -12.97 17.87
CA LYS A 289 -0.15 -14.11 16.98
C LYS A 289 -0.66 -15.43 17.56
N GLN A 290 -0.45 -15.69 18.86
CA GLN A 290 -0.89 -16.93 19.51
C GLN A 290 -2.42 -17.05 19.58
N LYS A 291 -3.13 -15.96 19.90
CA LYS A 291 -4.60 -15.95 19.98
C LYS A 291 -5.29 -16.38 18.68
N GLU A 292 -4.67 -16.16 17.52
CA GLU A 292 -5.19 -16.62 16.24
C GLU A 292 -5.04 -18.12 16.01
N VAL A 293 -3.87 -18.65 16.34
CA VAL A 293 -3.58 -20.08 16.15
C VAL A 293 -4.62 -20.89 16.94
N SER A 294 -4.95 -20.43 18.14
CA SER A 294 -5.97 -21.08 18.98
C SER A 294 -7.43 -20.85 18.53
N THR A 295 -7.75 -19.72 17.87
CA THR A 295 -9.13 -19.42 17.44
C THR A 295 -9.48 -19.97 16.07
N THR A 296 -8.51 -20.38 15.27
CA THR A 296 -8.77 -21.11 14.03
C THR A 296 -9.27 -22.51 14.43
N PRO A 297 -10.58 -22.81 14.33
CA PRO A 297 -11.08 -24.09 14.76
C PRO A 297 -10.37 -25.13 13.92
N SER A 298 -9.59 -26.00 14.57
CA SER A 298 -9.04 -27.22 13.97
C SER A 298 -10.19 -27.87 13.23
N SER A 299 -10.21 -27.67 11.91
CA SER A 299 -11.30 -28.12 11.05
C SER A 299 -11.36 -29.59 11.29
N LYS A 300 -12.40 -30.00 12.03
CA LYS A 300 -12.62 -31.36 12.51
C LYS A 300 -12.17 -32.27 11.40
N LYS A 301 -11.05 -32.96 11.63
CA LYS A 301 -10.67 -34.16 10.91
C LYS A 301 -11.91 -35.03 11.04
N LYS A 302 -12.83 -34.92 10.06
CA LYS A 302 -14.00 -35.79 9.96
C LYS A 302 -13.35 -37.14 9.85
N GLY A 303 -13.29 -37.83 10.98
CA GLY A 303 -12.82 -39.20 11.05
C GLY A 303 -13.63 -39.91 10.01
N LEU A 304 -12.97 -40.23 8.89
CA LEU A 304 -13.40 -41.28 8.01
C LEU A 304 -13.42 -42.50 8.91
N THR A 305 -14.58 -42.76 9.49
CA THR A 305 -14.87 -43.97 10.23
C THR A 305 -14.89 -45.03 9.15
N THR A 306 -13.70 -45.52 8.82
CA THR A 306 -13.53 -46.72 8.01
C THR A 306 -14.25 -47.79 8.80
N THR A 307 -15.48 -48.06 8.36
CA THR A 307 -16.33 -49.08 8.93
C THR A 307 -15.63 -50.39 8.59
N SER A 308 -14.86 -50.89 9.55
CA SER A 308 -14.34 -52.24 9.56
C SER A 308 -15.56 -53.17 9.46
N SER A 309 -15.83 -53.66 8.25
CA SER A 309 -16.80 -54.72 8.05
C SER A 309 -16.19 -55.99 8.64
N ASN A 310 -16.69 -56.30 9.82
CA ASN A 310 -16.52 -57.54 10.56
C ASN A 310 -16.82 -58.74 9.63
N ARG A 311 -15.78 -59.45 9.17
CA ARG A 311 -15.94 -60.78 8.54
C ARG A 311 -15.63 -61.84 9.59
N LYS A 312 -16.70 -62.49 10.04
CA LYS A 312 -16.74 -63.67 10.92
C LYS A 312 -15.85 -64.80 10.38
N SER A 313 -15.08 -65.43 11.28
CA SER A 313 -14.92 -66.90 11.32
C SER A 313 -14.29 -67.39 12.62
N ASN A 314 -15.14 -68.08 13.40
CA ASN A 314 -14.91 -69.30 14.18
C ASN A 314 -13.90 -69.36 15.35
N ALA A 315 -14.49 -69.43 16.55
CA ALA A 315 -14.36 -70.47 17.57
C ALA A 315 -13.11 -71.37 17.59
N ALA A 316 -12.36 -71.29 18.69
CA ALA A 316 -11.96 -72.46 19.47
C ALA A 316 -11.61 -72.03 20.91
N ALA A 317 -12.12 -72.80 21.87
CA ALA A 317 -11.93 -72.66 23.30
C ALA A 317 -10.47 -72.84 23.72
N THR A 318 -10.05 -72.22 24.83
CA THR A 318 -9.27 -72.87 25.90
C THR A 318 -9.32 -72.05 27.19
N THR A 319 -9.67 -72.74 28.27
CA THR A 319 -9.71 -72.37 29.69
C THR A 319 -8.32 -72.20 30.32
N GLY A 320 -8.21 -71.32 31.33
CA GLY A 320 -7.11 -71.29 32.31
C GLY A 320 -6.73 -69.85 32.68
N SER A 321 -7.19 -69.30 33.81
CA SER A 321 -6.64 -69.45 35.17
C SER A 321 -5.53 -68.44 35.51
N SER A 322 -5.82 -67.69 36.58
CA SER A 322 -4.91 -67.08 37.56
C SER A 322 -4.24 -65.72 37.29
N ASP A 323 -4.36 -64.92 38.35
CA ASP A 323 -3.40 -63.99 38.93
C ASP A 323 -3.39 -62.49 38.58
N ARG A 324 -3.78 -61.73 39.62
CA ARG A 324 -3.03 -60.65 40.26
C ARG A 324 -2.43 -59.56 39.37
N GLY A 325 -3.13 -58.42 39.38
CA GLY A 325 -2.64 -57.20 40.00
C GLY A 325 -1.57 -56.41 39.27
N SER A 326 -1.96 -55.25 38.75
CA SER A 326 -1.14 -54.04 38.79
C SER A 326 -2.00 -52.81 38.48
N VAL A 327 -1.84 -51.80 39.31
CA VAL A 327 -2.40 -50.46 39.19
C VAL A 327 -1.72 -49.77 38.01
N GLU A 328 -2.47 -49.43 36.96
CA GLU A 328 -2.03 -48.53 35.90
C GLU A 328 -2.69 -47.16 36.13
N THR A 329 -1.87 -46.22 36.57
CA THR A 329 -2.08 -44.78 36.47
C THR A 329 -2.21 -44.39 34.99
N PRO A 330 -3.23 -43.59 34.60
CA PRO A 330 -3.31 -43.10 33.23
C PRO A 330 -2.25 -42.02 33.02
N GLU A 331 -1.22 -42.34 32.22
CA GLU A 331 -0.30 -41.37 31.64
C GLU A 331 -1.09 -40.37 30.80
N ALA A 332 -0.95 -39.09 31.14
CA ALA A 332 -1.39 -37.97 30.35
C ALA A 332 -0.61 -37.95 29.03
N GLY A 333 -1.21 -38.55 28.00
CA GLY A 333 -0.70 -38.58 26.64
C GLY A 333 -0.51 -37.18 26.07
N SER A 334 0.76 -36.80 25.96
CA SER A 334 1.41 -36.04 24.88
C SER A 334 0.46 -35.58 23.75
N HIS A 335 -0.05 -34.35 23.90
CA HIS A 335 -0.68 -33.60 22.81
C HIS A 335 0.11 -32.32 22.44
N THR A 336 1.29 -32.12 23.03
CA THR A 336 2.13 -30.93 22.85
C THR A 336 3.16 -31.03 21.72
N VAL A 337 3.45 -32.22 21.19
CA VAL A 337 4.56 -32.41 20.22
C VAL A 337 4.22 -32.00 18.78
N ILE A 338 2.94 -31.88 18.41
CA ILE A 338 2.55 -31.50 17.03
C ILE A 338 2.50 -29.98 16.85
N GLU A 339 2.23 -29.22 17.91
CA GLU A 339 2.09 -27.76 17.82
C GLU A 339 3.45 -27.04 17.82
N GLU A 340 4.45 -27.57 18.52
CA GLU A 340 5.83 -27.04 18.46
C GLU A 340 6.46 -27.21 17.06
N ASN A 341 6.22 -28.34 16.39
CA ASN A 341 6.75 -28.55 15.04
C ASN A 341 6.12 -27.61 14.00
N PHE A 342 4.87 -27.16 14.20
CA PHE A 342 4.20 -26.23 13.26
C PHE A 342 4.69 -24.77 13.42
N VAL A 343 5.00 -24.36 14.66
CA VAL A 343 5.54 -23.01 14.93
C VAL A 343 7.03 -22.92 14.60
N ALA A 344 7.79 -24.00 14.83
CA ALA A 344 9.19 -24.10 14.39
C ALA A 344 9.31 -24.00 12.87
N ASP A 345 8.48 -24.72 12.09
CA ASP A 345 8.51 -24.70 10.62
C ASP A 345 8.26 -23.29 10.04
N ILE A 346 7.34 -22.51 10.63
CA ILE A 346 7.06 -21.14 10.15
C ILE A 346 8.25 -20.20 10.44
N THR A 347 8.95 -20.43 11.55
CA THR A 347 10.07 -19.58 11.98
C THR A 347 11.37 -19.95 11.27
N GLU A 348 11.59 -21.24 10.96
CA GLU A 348 12.74 -21.74 10.23
C GLU A 348 12.66 -21.42 8.72
N LEU A 349 11.45 -21.50 8.14
CA LEU A 349 11.21 -21.13 6.74
C LEU A 349 11.31 -19.61 6.49
N GLU A 350 11.11 -18.77 7.51
CA GLU A 350 11.36 -17.32 7.42
C GLU A 350 12.85 -16.95 7.61
N MET A 351 13.66 -17.84 8.18
CA MET A 351 15.12 -17.64 8.36
C MET A 351 15.93 -18.14 7.16
N GLN A 352 15.49 -19.18 6.44
CA GLN A 352 16.21 -19.68 5.24
C GLN A 352 16.04 -18.81 3.98
N SER A 353 15.22 -17.75 4.02
CA SER A 353 14.98 -16.88 2.85
C SER A 353 16.02 -15.75 2.67
N GLU A 354 16.97 -15.54 3.58
CA GLU A 354 17.98 -14.47 3.46
C GLU A 354 19.36 -14.93 3.95
N THR A 355 20.15 -15.56 3.08
CA THR A 355 21.61 -15.34 2.92
C THR A 355 22.15 -16.12 1.70
N PRO A 356 22.43 -15.47 0.55
CA PRO A 356 23.56 -15.88 -0.27
C PRO A 356 24.82 -15.27 0.35
N GLU A 357 25.69 -16.10 0.94
CA GLU A 357 27.08 -15.71 1.19
C GLU A 357 27.70 -15.30 -0.15
N ILE A 358 28.01 -14.02 -0.30
CA ILE A 358 28.89 -13.54 -1.37
C ILE A 358 30.30 -13.85 -0.88
N GLU A 359 30.85 -15.00 -1.31
CA GLU A 359 32.30 -15.25 -1.26
C GLU A 359 32.99 -14.16 -2.09
N VAL A 360 33.65 -13.25 -1.40
CA VAL A 360 34.60 -12.31 -2.01
C VAL A 360 35.82 -13.14 -2.38
N VAL A 361 35.90 -13.55 -3.65
CA VAL A 361 37.13 -14.07 -4.24
C VAL A 361 38.10 -12.90 -4.38
N GLU A 362 39.06 -12.81 -3.47
CA GLU A 362 40.26 -12.00 -3.66
C GLU A 362 41.08 -12.59 -4.82
N SER A 363 41.34 -11.76 -5.83
CA SER A 363 42.23 -12.05 -6.96
C SER A 363 43.27 -10.94 -7.09
#